data_AF-A0A960MI69-F1
#
_entry.id   AF-A0A960MI69-F1
#
_cell.length_a   1.000
_cell.length_b   1.000
_cell.length_c   1.000
_cell.angle_alpha   90.00
_cell.angle_beta   90.00
_cell.angle_gamma   90.00
#
_symmetry.space_group_name_H-M   'P 1'
#
loop_
_entity.id
_entity.type
_entity.pdbx_description
1 polymer ?
#
loop_
_entity_poly.entity_id
_entity_poly.type
_entity_poly.pdbx_seq_one_letter_code
_entity_poly.pdbx_strand_id
1 'polypeptide(L)'
;MASPAATFQPPKATAASGEPADVCLLLEGTWPYVRGGVSTWVHQILTALPDLRFAVVFIGAEKAAAGQWKYEPPSNLVNFTELFLFDPAFQPRPKSGRANRQT
;
A
#
# COMPACT_ATOMS: atom_id res chain seq x y z
N MET A 1 3.28 2.08 -34.47
CA MET A 1 4.16 1.32 -33.56
C MET A 1 3.90 1.84 -32.15
N ALA A 2 3.14 1.11 -31.33
CA ALA A 2 2.85 1.52 -29.96
C ALA A 2 4.04 1.14 -29.07
N SER A 3 4.64 2.11 -28.38
CA SER A 3 5.63 1.83 -27.33
C SER A 3 5.02 0.91 -26.28
N PRO A 4 5.77 -0.06 -25.73
CA PRO A 4 5.29 -0.85 -24.62
C PRO A 4 5.07 0.09 -23.44
N ALA A 5 3.88 0.05 -22.84
CA ALA A 5 3.61 0.72 -21.58
C ALA A 5 4.69 0.28 -20.59
N ALA A 6 5.53 1.23 -20.17
CA ALA A 6 6.54 0.99 -19.15
C ALA A 6 5.82 0.39 -17.94
N THR A 7 6.09 -0.88 -17.66
CA THR A 7 5.57 -1.56 -16.48
C THR A 7 6.34 -0.96 -15.32
N PHE A 8 5.82 0.12 -14.75
CA PHE A 8 6.37 0.69 -13.53
C PHE A 8 6.18 -0.35 -12.42
N GLN A 9 7.29 -0.93 -11.98
CA GLN A 9 7.29 -1.74 -10.76
C GLN A 9 7.10 -0.78 -9.59
N PRO A 10 6.06 -0.95 -8.78
CA PRO A 10 5.93 -0.15 -7.58
C PRO A 10 7.21 -0.28 -6.77
N PRO A 11 7.60 0.76 -6.01
CA PRO A 11 8.67 0.60 -5.04
C PRO A 11 8.34 -0.67 -4.26
N LYS A 12 9.25 -1.66 -4.31
CA LYS A 12 9.20 -2.80 -3.38
C LYS A 12 8.87 -2.20 -2.02
N ALA A 13 8.02 -2.84 -1.20
CA ALA A 13 7.87 -2.47 0.21
C ALA A 13 9.29 -2.38 0.79
N THR A 14 9.84 -1.18 0.75
CA THR A 14 11.25 -0.93 1.00
C THR A 14 11.19 -0.75 2.47
N ALA A 15 11.80 -1.67 3.21
CA ALA A 15 12.06 -1.47 4.63
C ALA A 15 12.41 0.01 4.80
N ALA A 16 11.57 0.72 5.56
CA ALA A 16 11.44 2.15 5.53
C ALA A 16 12.78 2.82 5.24
N SER A 17 12.84 3.65 4.19
CA SER A 17 13.82 4.72 4.23
C SER A 17 13.64 5.33 5.63
N GLY A 18 14.68 5.31 6.48
CA GLY A 18 14.56 5.68 7.90
C GLY A 18 14.17 7.16 8.12
N GLU A 19 13.81 7.84 7.05
CA GLU A 19 13.23 9.17 6.95
C GLU A 19 11.82 9.15 7.57
N PRO A 20 11.59 9.88 8.68
CA PRO A 20 10.25 10.05 9.21
C PRO A 20 9.35 10.75 8.18
N ALA A 21 8.11 10.31 8.01
CA ALA A 21 7.14 11.05 7.22
C ALA A 21 6.51 12.18 8.06
N ASP A 22 6.18 13.29 7.42
CA ASP A 22 5.48 14.42 8.05
C ASP A 22 3.97 14.15 8.08
N VAL A 23 3.45 13.44 7.07
CA VAL A 23 2.04 13.05 6.94
C VAL A 23 1.93 11.58 6.54
N CYS A 24 1.04 10.84 7.22
CA CYS A 24 0.71 9.45 6.86
C CYS A 24 -0.75 9.36 6.39
N LEU A 25 -0.98 8.82 5.20
CA LEU A 25 -2.30 8.58 4.64
C LEU A 25 -2.66 7.09 4.74
N LEU A 26 -3.83 6.78 5.31
CA LEU A 26 -4.39 5.43 5.33
C LEU A 26 -5.48 5.35 4.27
N LEU A 27 -5.29 4.48 3.28
CA LEU A 27 -6.09 4.44 2.05
C LEU A 27 -6.62 3.03 1.80
N GLU A 28 -7.91 2.84 2.02
CA GLU A 28 -8.58 1.56 1.69
C GLU A 28 -9.07 1.59 0.24
N GLY A 29 -8.66 0.61 -0.58
CA GLY A 29 -9.25 0.39 -1.91
C GLY A 29 -9.17 1.56 -2.91
N THR A 30 -8.30 2.55 -2.68
CA THR A 30 -8.25 3.78 -3.49
C THR A 30 -6.90 3.95 -4.22
N TRP A 31 -6.12 4.98 -3.89
CA TRP A 31 -4.83 5.27 -4.53
C TRP A 31 -3.79 4.24 -4.07
N PRO A 32 -2.89 3.75 -4.95
CA PRO A 32 -2.66 4.13 -6.34
C PRO A 32 -3.37 3.23 -7.36
N TYR A 33 -4.22 2.30 -6.92
CA TYR A 33 -4.74 1.21 -7.75
C TYR A 33 -6.05 1.53 -8.48
N VAL A 34 -6.89 2.38 -7.89
CA VAL A 34 -8.22 2.74 -8.41
C VAL A 34 -8.21 4.16 -8.91
N ARG A 35 -8.85 4.41 -10.07
CA ARG A 35 -9.15 5.77 -10.54
C ARG A 35 -10.49 6.23 -9.98
N GLY A 36 -10.55 7.47 -9.50
CA GLY A 36 -11.77 8.05 -8.95
C GLY A 36 -11.47 9.37 -8.25
N GLY A 37 -12.50 10.05 -7.75
CA GLY A 37 -12.36 11.35 -7.11
C GLY A 37 -11.37 11.35 -5.94
N VAL A 38 -11.47 10.34 -5.06
CA VAL A 38 -10.58 10.20 -3.89
C VAL A 38 -9.12 10.00 -4.33
N SER A 39 -8.86 9.06 -5.25
CA SER A 39 -7.49 8.80 -5.71
C SER A 39 -6.87 9.98 -6.45
N THR A 40 -7.67 10.70 -7.25
CA THR A 40 -7.21 11.91 -7.93
C THR A 40 -6.87 12.99 -6.92
N TRP A 41 -7.71 13.21 -5.91
CA TRP A 41 -7.45 14.19 -4.86
C TRP A 41 -6.22 13.82 -4.01
N VAL A 42 -6.06 12.55 -3.66
CA VAL A 42 -4.85 12.06 -2.97
C VAL A 42 -3.60 12.36 -3.80
N HIS A 43 -3.61 12.00 -5.09
CA HIS A 43 -2.47 12.26 -5.95
C HIS A 43 -2.17 13.76 -6.07
N GLN A 44 -3.21 14.59 -6.20
CA GLN A 44 -3.07 16.05 -6.21
C GLN A 44 -2.42 16.57 -4.93
N ILE A 45 -2.86 16.12 -3.75
CA ILE A 45 -2.24 16.52 -2.48
C ILE A 45 -0.75 16.16 -2.44
N LEU A 46 -0.42 14.91 -2.79
CA LEU A 46 0.98 14.45 -2.77
C LEU A 46 1.85 15.33 -3.68
N THR A 47 1.35 15.70 -4.85
CA THR A 47 2.09 16.54 -5.83
C THR A 47 2.08 18.03 -5.53
N ALA A 48 1.05 18.55 -4.87
CA ALA A 48 0.88 19.97 -4.59
C ALA A 48 1.68 20.44 -3.36
N LEU A 49 2.11 19.51 -2.50
CA LEU A 49 2.86 19.79 -1.27
C LEU A 49 4.24 19.10 -1.31
N PRO A 50 5.14 19.51 -2.23
CA PRO A 50 6.44 18.86 -2.41
C PRO A 50 7.36 18.98 -1.18
N ASP A 51 7.14 19.99 -0.34
CA ASP A 51 7.93 20.24 0.88
C ASP A 51 7.57 19.30 2.04
N LEU A 52 6.43 18.59 1.96
CA LEU A 52 6.03 17.58 2.95
C LEU A 52 6.40 16.19 2.46
N ARG A 53 6.94 15.38 3.36
CA ARG A 53 7.19 13.95 3.13
C ARG A 53 5.96 13.14 3.50
N PHE A 54 5.51 12.32 2.57
CA PHE A 54 4.32 11.49 2.75
C PHE A 54 4.69 10.02 2.94
N ALA A 55 3.99 9.37 3.86
CA ALA A 55 3.85 7.93 3.91
C ALA A 55 2.43 7.55 3.50
N VAL A 56 2.28 6.43 2.80
CA VAL A 56 0.98 5.86 2.44
C VAL A 56 0.92 4.42 2.91
N VAL A 57 -0.17 4.09 3.61
CA VAL A 57 -0.57 2.72 3.93
C VAL A 57 -1.80 2.40 3.11
N PHE A 58 -1.62 1.56 2.10
CA PHE A 58 -2.72 1.02 1.32
C PHE A 58 -3.30 -0.21 2.01
N ILE A 59 -4.63 -0.26 2.14
CA ILE A 59 -5.36 -1.40 2.69
C ILE A 59 -6.21 -2.02 1.57
N GLY A 60 -5.98 -3.29 1.30
CA GLY A 60 -6.72 -4.07 0.30
C GLY A 60 -7.25 -5.38 0.86
N ALA A 61 -8.21 -5.98 0.17
CA ALA A 61 -8.70 -7.32 0.51
C ALA A 61 -7.62 -8.38 0.22
N GLU A 62 -7.31 -8.59 -1.05
CA GLU A 62 -6.37 -9.60 -1.52
C GLU A 62 -5.31 -8.99 -2.44
N LYS A 63 -4.06 -9.46 -2.32
CA LYS A 63 -2.97 -8.99 -3.17
C LYS A 63 -3.17 -9.30 -4.64
N ALA A 64 -3.79 -10.44 -4.96
CA ALA A 64 -4.07 -10.82 -6.34
C ALA A 64 -5.09 -9.89 -7.02
N ALA A 65 -5.95 -9.23 -6.24
CA ALA A 65 -6.90 -8.24 -6.74
C ALA A 65 -6.28 -6.84 -6.85
N ALA A 66 -5.13 -6.59 -6.22
CA ALA A 66 -4.40 -5.35 -6.39
C ALA A 66 -3.86 -5.28 -7.83
N GLY A 67 -4.38 -4.32 -8.59
CA GLY A 67 -3.96 -4.10 -9.97
C GLY A 67 -2.58 -3.47 -10.07
N GLN A 68 -2.25 -2.98 -11.26
CA GLN A 68 -1.07 -2.13 -11.44
C GLN A 68 -1.36 -0.71 -10.95
N TRP A 69 -0.31 -0.01 -10.49
CA TRP A 69 -0.37 1.40 -10.16
C TRP A 69 -0.91 2.22 -11.35
N LYS A 70 -1.86 3.12 -11.06
CA LYS A 70 -2.49 4.00 -12.05
C LYS A 70 -1.94 5.42 -12.03
N TYR A 71 -1.04 5.71 -11.08
CA TYR A 71 -0.42 6.99 -10.83
C TYR A 71 1.09 6.78 -10.65
N GLU A 72 1.89 7.74 -11.08
CA GLU A 72 3.32 7.75 -10.80
C GLU A 72 3.55 8.19 -9.34
N PRO A 73 4.42 7.53 -8.56
CA PRO A 73 4.76 8.00 -7.23
C PRO A 73 5.50 9.34 -7.31
N PRO A 74 5.07 10.35 -6.54
CA PRO A 74 5.85 11.58 -6.42
C PRO A 74 7.10 11.34 -5.57
N SER A 75 8.13 12.15 -5.77
CA SER A 75 9.44 12.00 -5.11
C SER A 75 9.40 12.18 -3.60
N ASN A 76 8.39 12.89 -3.08
CA ASN A 76 8.16 13.11 -1.65
C ASN A 76 7.37 11.96 -0.98
N LEU A 77 7.03 10.89 -1.70
CA LEU A 77 6.50 9.66 -1.11
C LEU A 77 7.66 8.82 -0.56
N VAL A 78 7.96 8.99 0.72
CA VAL A 78 9.11 8.34 1.37
C VAL A 78 8.81 6.89 1.76
N ASN A 79 7.54 6.54 2.00
CA ASN A 79 7.14 5.18 2.36
C ASN A 79 5.79 4.81 1.72
N PHE A 80 5.72 3.61 1.15
CA PHE A 80 4.49 3.00 0.68
C PHE A 80 4.40 1.58 1.22
N THR A 81 3.40 1.31 2.04
CA THR A 81 3.14 0.00 2.65
C THR A 81 1.81 -0.54 2.17
N GLU A 82 1.80 -1.82 1.79
CA GLU A 82 0.58 -2.54 1.44
C GLU A 82 0.19 -3.49 2.56
N LEU A 83 -1.06 -3.40 3.00
CA LEU A 83 -1.68 -4.29 3.97
C LEU A 83 -2.86 -5.00 3.31
N PHE A 84 -2.77 -6.33 3.21
CA PHE A 84 -3.84 -7.15 2.66
C PHE A 84 -4.55 -7.91 3.78
N LEU A 85 -5.86 -7.70 3.93
CA LEU A 85 -6.64 -8.24 5.05
C LEU A 85 -6.69 -9.78 5.05
N PHE A 86 -6.68 -10.39 3.87
CA PHE A 86 -6.70 -11.85 3.73
C PHE A 86 -5.31 -12.47 3.57
N ASP A 87 -4.23 -11.72 3.85
CA ASP A 87 -2.89 -12.30 3.86
C ASP A 87 -2.76 -13.31 5.03
N PRO A 88 -2.37 -14.57 4.76
CA PRO A 88 -2.13 -15.56 5.80
C PRO A 88 -1.13 -15.11 6.88
N ALA A 89 -0.22 -14.20 6.56
CA ALA A 89 0.74 -13.64 7.52
C ALA A 89 0.08 -12.87 8.68
N PHE A 90 -1.13 -12.33 8.48
CA PHE A 90 -1.88 -11.62 9.52
C PHE A 90 -2.94 -12.48 10.22
N GLN A 91 -3.06 -13.75 9.87
CA GLN A 91 -4.03 -14.64 10.51
C GLN A 91 -3.58 -14.98 11.94
N PRO A 92 -4.48 -14.95 12.93
CA PRO A 92 -4.16 -15.35 14.30
C PRO A 92 -3.58 -16.76 14.30
N ARG A 93 -2.40 -16.94 14.91
CA ARG A 93 -1.88 -18.29 15.13
C ARG A 93 -2.90 -19.09 15.92
N PRO A 94 -3.28 -20.30 15.48
CA PRO A 94 -4.18 -21.15 16.24
C PRO A 94 -3.61 -21.30 17.65
N LYS A 95 -4.40 -20.98 18.68
CA LYS A 95 -4.03 -21.31 20.05
C LYS A 95 -3.91 -22.82 20.10
N SER A 96 -2.72 -23.35 20.37
CA SER A 96 -2.50 -24.80 20.50
C SER A 96 -3.49 -25.32 21.55
N GLY A 97 -4.51 -26.05 21.10
CA GLY A 97 -5.44 -26.70 22.00
C GLY A 97 -4.66 -27.66 22.88
N ARG A 98 -4.74 -27.47 24.20
CA ARG A 98 -4.22 -28.43 25.17
C ARG A 98 -5.03 -29.71 24.95
N ALA A 99 -4.43 -30.73 24.35
CA ALA A 99 -5.08 -32.01 24.11
C ALA A 99 -5.57 -32.56 25.46
N ASN A 100 -6.89 -32.61 25.64
CA ASN A 100 -7.48 -33.19 26.83
C ASN A 100 -7.33 -34.71 26.72
N ARG A 101 -6.34 -35.26 27.43
CA ARG A 101 -6.13 -36.71 27.54
C ARG A 101 -7.22 -37.26 28.45
N GLN A 102 -8.33 -37.70 27.86
CA GLN A 102 -9.35 -38.46 28.58
C GLN A 102 -8.75 -39.81 28.98
N THR A 103 -8.75 -40.05 30.29
CA THR A 103 -8.46 -41.32 30.97
C THR A 103 -9.69 -42.21 31.03
#